data_AF-E0CSV6-F1
#
_entry.id   AF-E0CSV6-F1
#
_cell.length_a   1.000
_cell.length_b   1.000
_cell.length_c   1.000
_cell.angle_alpha   90.00
_cell.angle_beta   90.00
_cell.angle_gamma   90.00
#
_symmetry.space_group_name_H-M   'P 1'
#
loop_
_entity.id
_entity.type
_entity.pdbx_description
1 polymer ?
#
loop_
_entity_poly.entity_id
_entity_poly.type
_entity_poly.pdbx_seq_one_letter_code
_entity_poly.pdbx_strand_id
1 'polypeptide(L)' 'MIYRYNLTSQSLTTSQTFISAAGDFELGFFSPGKAAKYFVEIWYKKILERTIVWVANRDYWIHRSVRGSYGQHIW' A
#
# COMPACT_ATOMS: atom_id res chain seq x y z
N MET A 1 1.49 -37.70 1.09
CA MET A 1 0.41 -36.69 1.00
C MET A 1 1.06 -35.32 0.84
N ILE A 2 0.70 -34.55 -0.18
CA ILE A 2 1.30 -33.23 -0.46
C ILE A 2 0.31 -32.16 0.00
N TYR A 3 0.70 -31.29 0.93
CA TYR A 3 -0.07 -30.09 1.29
C TYR A 3 0.12 -29.05 0.17
N ARG A 4 -0.91 -28.85 -0.66
CA ARG A 4 -0.95 -27.73 -1.60
C ARG A 4 -1.55 -26.52 -0.89
N TYR A 5 -0.75 -25.50 -0.66
CA TYR A 5 -1.25 -24.18 -0.27
C TYR A 5 -1.71 -23.46 -1.54
N ASN A 6 -2.97 -23.02 -1.56
CA ASN A 6 -3.53 -22.31 -2.71
C ASN A 6 -3.10 -20.84 -2.61
N LEU A 7 -2.09 -20.42 -3.37
CA LEU A 7 -1.67 -19.00 -3.42
C LEU A 7 -2.51 -18.26 -4.46
N THR A 8 -3.61 -17.65 -4.04
CA THR A 8 -4.29 -16.65 -4.86
C THR A 8 -3.67 -15.28 -4.58
N SER A 9 -3.01 -14.70 -5.59
CA SER A 9 -2.54 -13.32 -5.51
C SER A 9 -3.72 -12.36 -5.57
N GLN A 10 -3.84 -11.45 -4.60
CA GLN A 10 -4.85 -10.41 -4.59
C GLN A 10 -4.17 -9.04 -4.62
N SER A 11 -4.61 -8.16 -5.51
CA SER A 11 -4.14 -6.77 -5.56
C SER A 11 -4.87 -5.93 -4.51
N LEU A 12 -4.14 -5.02 -3.87
CA LEU A 12 -4.68 -4.07 -2.90
C LEU A 12 -4.89 -2.71 -3.57
N THR A 13 -6.04 -2.06 -3.34
CA THR A 13 -6.27 -0.65 -3.71
C THR A 13 -5.95 0.27 -2.53
N THR A 14 -5.84 1.59 -2.78
CA THR A 14 -5.48 2.57 -1.74
C THR A 14 -6.49 2.70 -0.60
N SER A 15 -7.71 2.16 -0.77
CA SER A 15 -8.78 2.16 0.25
C SER A 15 -8.89 0.84 1.01
N GLN A 16 -8.01 -0.13 0.73
CA GLN A 16 -8.04 -1.45 1.35
C GLN A 16 -6.82 -1.65 2.24
N THR A 17 -6.97 -2.52 3.25
CA THR A 17 -5.87 -2.99 4.11
C THR A 17 -5.92 -4.52 4.27
N PHE A 18 -4.80 -5.11 4.62
CA PHE A 18 -4.70 -6.52 5.02
C PHE A 18 -4.33 -6.63 6.49
N ILE A 19 -5.06 -7.47 7.21
CA ILE A 19 -4.80 -7.75 8.63
C ILE A 19 -4.13 -9.12 8.71
N SER A 20 -3.03 -9.19 9.44
CA SER A 20 -2.35 -10.46 9.74
C SER A 20 -3.31 -11.46 10.41
N ALA A 21 -3.05 -12.77 10.28
CA ALA A 21 -3.92 -13.81 10.82
C ALA A 21 -4.18 -13.70 12.33
N ALA A 22 -3.18 -13.24 13.10
CA ALA A 22 -3.29 -13.00 14.54
C ALA A 22 -3.88 -11.62 14.90
N GLY A 23 -4.08 -10.75 13.91
CA GLY A 23 -4.61 -9.39 14.09
C GLY A 23 -3.64 -8.40 14.72
N ASP A 24 -2.34 -8.73 14.81
CA ASP A 24 -1.33 -7.88 15.45
C ASP A 24 -0.82 -6.78 14.50
N PHE A 25 -0.69 -7.13 13.21
CA PHE A 25 -0.21 -6.24 12.17
C PHE A 25 -1.28 -5.94 11.13
N GLU A 26 -1.18 -4.74 10.56
CA GLU A 26 -1.97 -4.28 9.43
C GLU A 26 -1.06 -3.68 8.36
N LEU A 27 -1.36 -4.00 7.09
CA LEU A 27 -0.67 -3.52 5.91
C LEU A 27 -1.63 -2.68 5.05
N GLY A 28 -1.15 -1.55 4.53
CA GLY A 28 -1.96 -0.69 3.66
C GLY A 28 -1.19 0.48 3.05
N PHE A 29 -1.91 1.30 2.28
CA PHE A 29 -1.35 2.51 1.69
C PHE A 29 -1.51 3.72 2.61
N PHE A 30 -0.51 4.59 2.63
CA PHE A 30 -0.51 5.83 3.42
C PHE A 30 0.09 7.00 2.65
N SER A 31 -0.40 8.22 2.90
CA SER A 31 0.08 9.47 2.29
C SER A 31 0.46 10.48 3.36
N PRO A 32 1.74 10.85 3.50
CA PRO A 32 2.15 11.90 4.43
C PRO A 32 1.68 13.27 3.88
N GLY A 33 0.64 13.82 4.51
CA GLY A 33 0.10 15.13 4.16
C GLY A 33 -0.67 15.18 2.84
N LYS A 34 -0.70 16.36 2.21
CA LYS A 34 -1.50 16.64 0.99
C LYS A 34 -0.82 16.22 -0.32
N ALA A 35 0.40 15.70 -0.27
CA ALA A 35 1.12 15.28 -1.47
C ALA A 35 0.49 14.01 -2.07
N ALA A 36 0.46 13.87 -3.40
CA ALA A 36 -0.04 12.66 -4.06
C ALA A 36 0.98 11.50 -4.05
N LYS A 37 1.63 11.26 -2.90
CA LYS A 37 2.64 10.21 -2.72
C LYS A 37 2.08 9.15 -1.77
N TYR A 38 1.93 7.93 -2.26
CA TYR A 38 1.51 6.80 -1.44
C TYR A 38 2.71 5.91 -1.11
N PHE A 39 2.82 5.53 0.15
CA PHE A 39 3.73 4.51 0.65
C PHE A 39 2.92 3.29 1.05
N VAL A 40 3.53 2.11 0.94
CA VAL A 40 2.98 0.90 1.57
C VAL A 40 3.63 0.77 2.93
N GLU A 41 2.84 0.63 3.97
CA GLU A 41 3.31 0.53 5.36
C GLU A 41 2.78 -0.74 6.01
N ILE A 42 3.53 -1.24 7.00
CA ILE A 42 3.07 -2.22 7.99
C ILE A 42 3.16 -1.56 9.37
N TRP A 43 2.09 -1.63 10.15
CA TRP A 43 2.03 -1.08 11.51
C TRP A 43 1.38 -2.05 12.49
N TYR A 44 1.56 -1.79 13.79
CA TYR A 44 0.82 -2.50 14.83
C TYR A 44 -0.64 -2.05 14.86
N LYS A 45 -1.56 -2.97 14.64
CA LYS A 45 -3.00 -2.67 14.64
C LYS A 45 -3.55 -2.36 16.04
N LYS A 46 -2.96 -2.97 17.06
CA LYS A 46 -3.44 -2.92 18.45
C LYS A 46 -2.89 -1.73 19.24
N ILE A 47 -2.01 -0.92 18.66
CA ILE A 47 -1.44 0.28 19.30
C ILE A 47 -2.18 1.50 18.74
N LEU A 48 -2.73 2.33 19.64
CA LEU A 48 -3.49 3.54 19.27
C LEU A 48 -2.62 4.55 18.53
N GLU A 49 -1.40 4.75 18.99
CA GLU A 49 -0.39 5.51 18.27
C GLU A 49 0.20 4.64 17.15
N ARG A 50 0.19 5.16 15.93
CA ARG A 50 0.58 4.39 14.74
C ARG A 50 2.09 4.13 14.75
N THR A 51 2.48 2.97 15.28
CA THR A 51 3.86 2.50 15.26
C THR A 51 4.14 1.72 13.99
N ILE A 52 4.90 2.33 13.09
CA ILE A 52 5.30 1.76 11.80
C ILE A 52 6.48 0.82 12.02
N VAL A 53 6.32 -0.46 11.66
CA VAL A 53 7.41 -1.45 11.73
C VAL A 53 8.16 -1.58 10.42
N TRP A 54 7.53 -1.22 9.31
CA TRP A 54 8.14 -1.28 7.99
C TRP A 54 7.44 -0.36 6.97
N VAL A 55 8.22 0.16 6.02
CA VAL A 55 7.75 1.00 4.91
C VAL A 55 8.38 0.48 3.62
N ALA A 56 7.56 0.23 2.60
CA ALA A 56 8.02 -0.14 1.26
C ALA A 56 8.56 1.09 0.51
N ASN A 57 9.43 0.83 -0.47
CA ASN A 57 9.86 1.83 -1.46
C ASN A 57 10.44 3.11 -0.85
N ARG A 58 11.27 3.00 0.20
CA ARG A 58 11.98 4.16 0.78
C ARG A 58 12.78 4.96 -0.26
N ASP A 59 13.26 4.29 -1.32
CA ASP A 59 14.14 4.89 -2.32
C ASP A 59 13.44 5.24 -3.66
N TYR A 60 12.18 4.83 -3.87
CA TYR A 60 11.46 5.04 -5.15
C TYR A 60 9.99 5.43 -4.94
N TRP A 61 9.67 6.70 -5.20
CA TRP A 61 8.31 7.24 -5.16
C TRP A 61 7.33 6.57 -6.14
N ILE A 62 6.09 6.39 -5.69
CA ILE A 62 4.97 5.99 -6.56
C ILE A 62 4.27 7.25 -7.05
N HIS A 63 4.32 7.52 -8.36
CA HIS A 63 3.54 8.60 -8.97
C HIS A 63 2.09 8.14 -9.19
N ARG A 64 1.10 8.98 -8.85
CA ARG A 64 -0.30 8.73 -9.23
C ARG A 64 -0.39 8.64 -10.74
N SER A 65 -0.88 7.53 -11.28
CA SER A 65 -1.31 7.51 -12.69
C SER A 65 -2.53 8.43 -12.82
N VAL A 66 -2.30 9.65 -13.28
CA VAL A 66 -3.37 10.51 -13.76
C VAL A 66 -3.69 9.98 -15.15
N ARG A 67 -4.88 9.42 -15.36
CA ARG A 67 -5.37 9.17 -16.73
C ARG A 67 -5.32 10.50 -17.48
N GLY A 68 -4.35 10.63 -18.37
CA GLY A 68 -4.12 11.85 -19.13
C GLY A 68 -5.33 12.17 -19.98
N SER A 69 -5.98 13.30 -19.68
CA SER A 69 -6.72 14.09 -20.67
C SER A 69 -5.86 15.29 -21.06
N TYR A 70 -4.64 15.02 -21.52
CA TYR A 70 -3.84 16.03 -22.21
C TYR A 70 -3.61 15.53 -23.62
N GLY A 71 -4.41 16.11 -24.52
CA GLY A 71 -4.22 15.98 -25.95
C GLY A 71 -2.79 16.41 -26.28
N GLN A 72 -2.14 15.57 -27.08
CA GLN A 72 -0.86 15.87 -27.69
C GLN A 72 -1.08 17.03 -28.64
N HIS A 73 -0.40 18.16 -28.48
CA HIS A 73 -0.10 19.05 -29.59
C HIS A 73 1.09 19.94 -29.22
N ILE A 74 2.17 19.72 -29.96
CA ILE A 74 3.37 20.55 -30.01
C ILE A 74 3.02 21.77 -30.87
N TRP A 75 2.90 22.93 -30.25
CA TRP A 75 3.69 24.17 -30.43
C TRP A 75 3.26 25.15 -29.35
#